data_AF-A0AAU9QTA8-F1
#
_entry.id   AF-A0AAU9QTA8-F1
#
_cell.length_a   1.000
_cell.length_b   1.000
_cell.length_c   1.000
_cell.angle_alpha   90.00
_cell.angle_beta   90.00
_cell.angle_gamma   90.00
#
_symmetry.space_group_name_H-M   'P 1'
#
loop_
_entity.id
_entity.type
_entity.pdbx_description
1 polymer ?
#
loop_
_entity_poly.entity_id
_entity_poly.type
_entity_poly.pdbx_seq_one_letter_code
_entity_poly.pdbx_strand_id
1 'polypeptide(L)'
;MKKENIFLLVASLGIFPVALTYGLFQELFFGIDVNSIEMTNIFRATMGLYVAMGTFWLVAAFNNKYTFSALHSLIVFMSGLAAARMVSMLVDGTPNIVLVGYTVIEAVIAFSGYAVLKGSTNANFQQQNKVGAY
;
A
#
# COMPACT_ATOMS: atom_id res chain seq x y z
N MET A 1 -8.54 -10.29 16.71
CA MET A 1 -8.16 -9.17 15.83
C MET A 1 -9.38 -8.78 14.99
N LYS A 2 -9.61 -7.49 14.75
CA LYS A 2 -10.72 -7.05 13.89
C LYS A 2 -10.35 -7.26 12.40
N LYS A 3 -11.33 -7.13 11.50
CA LYS A 3 -11.13 -7.35 10.05
C LYS A 3 -10.08 -6.39 9.48
N GLU A 4 -10.07 -5.16 9.97
CA GLU A 4 -9.14 -4.08 9.63
C GLU A 4 -7.69 -4.46 9.96
N ASN A 5 -7.47 -5.02 11.14
CA ASN A 5 -6.17 -5.45 11.61
C ASN A 5 -5.61 -6.59 10.76
N ILE A 6 -6.44 -7.58 10.44
CA ILE A 6 -6.05 -8.71 9.58
C ILE A 6 -5.71 -8.20 8.18
N PHE A 7 -6.52 -7.28 7.64
CA PHE A 7 -6.26 -6.67 6.34
C PHE A 7 -4.93 -5.93 6.31
N LEU A 8 -4.65 -5.09 7.31
CA LEU A 8 -3.35 -4.39 7.44
C LEU A 8 -2.19 -5.36 7.58
N LEU A 9 -2.35 -6.45 8.35
CA LEU A 9 -1.30 -7.45 8.51
C LEU A 9 -0.95 -8.09 7.15
N VAL A 10 -1.94 -8.56 6.41
CA VAL A 10 -1.73 -9.17 5.09
C VAL A 10 -1.10 -8.17 4.11
N ALA A 11 -1.61 -6.94 4.06
CA ALA A 11 -1.07 -5.91 3.17
C ALA A 11 0.37 -5.53 3.54
N SER A 12 0.69 -5.45 4.84
CA SER A 12 2.05 -5.17 5.30
C SER A 12 3.03 -6.29 4.96
N LEU A 13 2.63 -7.56 5.04
CA LEU A 13 3.48 -8.67 4.64
C LEU A 13 3.73 -8.68 3.12
N GLY A 14 2.72 -8.31 2.33
CA GLY A 14 2.82 -8.22 0.87
C GLY A 14 3.73 -7.09 0.37
N ILE A 15 3.82 -5.97 1.08
CA ILE A 15 4.60 -4.80 0.62
C ILE A 15 6.11 -4.99 0.78
N PHE A 16 6.58 -5.81 1.72
CA PHE A 16 8.02 -6.01 1.94
C PHE A 16 8.73 -6.63 0.73
N PRO A 17 8.25 -7.74 0.11
CA PRO A 17 8.84 -8.25 -1.11
C PRO A 17 8.86 -7.22 -2.25
N VAL A 18 7.78 -6.44 -2.40
CA VAL A 18 7.70 -5.36 -3.40
C VAL A 18 8.73 -4.27 -3.13
N ALA A 19 8.97 -3.92 -1.86
CA ALA A 19 10.00 -2.95 -1.50
C ALA A 19 11.40 -3.43 -1.95
N LEU A 20 11.71 -4.72 -1.76
CA LEU A 20 13.00 -5.29 -2.13
C LEU A 20 13.24 -5.29 -3.64
N THR A 21 12.20 -5.42 -4.46
CA THR A 21 12.37 -5.35 -5.92
C THR A 21 12.86 -3.98 -6.37
N TYR A 22 12.49 -2.91 -5.66
CA TYR A 22 12.99 -1.57 -5.93
C TYR A 22 14.44 -1.34 -5.50
N GLY A 23 14.90 -1.93 -4.39
CA GLY A 23 16.21 -1.59 -3.84
C GLY A 23 17.35 -2.58 -4.15
N LEU A 24 17.02 -3.85 -4.38
CA LEU A 24 17.99 -4.94 -4.49
C LEU A 24 17.88 -5.80 -5.75
N PHE A 25 16.70 -5.88 -6.37
CA PHE A 25 16.44 -6.80 -7.50
C PHE A 25 15.91 -6.10 -8.76
N GLN A 26 16.33 -4.85 -8.99
CA GLN A 26 15.83 -4.02 -10.10
C GLN A 26 16.11 -4.65 -11.46
N GLU A 27 17.31 -5.21 -11.65
CA GLU A 27 17.70 -5.85 -12.90
C GLU A 27 16.83 -7.07 -13.21
N LEU A 28 16.57 -7.92 -12.20
CA LEU A 28 15.77 -9.13 -12.36
C LEU A 28 14.29 -8.86 -12.65
N PHE A 29 13.68 -7.86 -11.99
CA PHE A 29 12.25 -7.61 -12.08
C PHE A 29 11.86 -6.55 -13.11
N PHE A 30 12.73 -5.57 -13.36
CA PHE A 30 12.45 -4.45 -14.25
C PHE A 30 13.36 -4.43 -15.48
N GLY A 31 14.45 -5.20 -15.52
CA GLY A 31 15.45 -5.12 -16.58
C GLY A 31 16.24 -3.80 -16.55
N ILE A 32 16.27 -3.13 -15.38
CA ILE A 32 16.95 -1.85 -15.21
C ILE A 32 18.35 -2.09 -14.67
N ASP A 33 19.35 -1.68 -15.43
CA ASP A 33 20.74 -1.69 -15.02
C ASP A 33 21.09 -0.41 -14.25
N VAL A 34 21.42 -0.56 -12.97
CA VAL A 34 21.61 0.56 -12.03
C VAL A 34 23.10 0.95 -12.00
N ASN A 35 23.51 1.68 -13.02
CA ASN A 35 24.92 2.02 -13.27
C ASN A 35 25.42 3.33 -12.64
N SER A 36 24.62 3.97 -11.79
CA SER A 36 25.02 5.22 -11.14
C SER A 36 24.67 5.25 -9.66
N ILE A 37 25.43 6.04 -8.91
CA ILE A 37 25.20 6.25 -7.47
C ILE A 37 23.86 6.97 -7.27
N GLU A 38 23.49 7.87 -8.18
CA GLU A 38 22.23 8.61 -8.18
C GLU A 38 21.05 7.67 -8.34
N MET A 39 21.07 6.78 -9.34
CA MET A 39 20.00 5.79 -9.53
C MET A 39 19.90 4.84 -8.33
N THR A 40 21.04 4.38 -7.82
CA THR A 40 21.09 3.52 -6.62
C THR A 40 20.42 4.19 -5.42
N ASN A 41 20.70 5.47 -5.19
CA ASN A 41 20.10 6.22 -4.08
C ASN A 41 18.58 6.41 -4.25
N ILE A 42 18.10 6.70 -5.47
CA ILE A 42 16.66 6.86 -5.76
C ILE A 42 15.91 5.54 -5.49
N PHE A 43 16.44 4.43 -5.99
CA PHE A 43 15.85 3.11 -5.81
C PHE A 43 15.85 2.67 -4.34
N ARG A 44 16.96 2.88 -3.61
CA ARG A 44 17.04 2.58 -2.17
C ARG A 44 16.13 3.47 -1.34
N ALA A 45 15.99 4.75 -1.68
CA ALA A 45 15.04 5.65 -1.03
C ALA A 45 13.59 5.18 -1.23
N THR A 46 13.27 4.72 -2.45
CA THR A 46 11.94 4.15 -2.78
C THR A 46 11.68 2.88 -1.96
N MET A 47 12.63 1.95 -1.92
CA MET A 47 12.56 0.77 -1.03
C MET A 47 12.35 1.18 0.43
N GLY A 48 13.14 2.14 0.94
CA GLY A 48 13.06 2.62 2.31
C GLY A 48 11.67 3.18 2.65
N LEU A 49 11.07 3.95 1.74
CA LEU A 49 9.71 4.47 1.90
C LEU A 49 8.68 3.35 2.00
N TYR A 50 8.76 2.33 1.14
CA TYR A 50 7.85 1.17 1.16
C TYR A 50 8.02 0.36 2.46
N VAL A 51 9.26 0.13 2.91
CA VAL A 51 9.57 -0.55 4.18
C VAL A 51 9.03 0.24 5.37
N ALA A 52 9.18 1.57 5.38
CA ALA A 52 8.68 2.42 6.45
C ALA A 52 7.14 2.36 6.53
N MET A 53 6.46 2.47 5.40
CA MET A 53 4.99 2.36 5.33
C MET A 53 4.51 0.95 5.71
N GLY A 54 5.17 -0.10 5.20
CA GLY A 54 4.88 -1.49 5.56
C GLY A 54 5.05 -1.74 7.06
N THR A 55 6.10 -1.21 7.66
CA THR A 55 6.34 -1.29 9.11
C THR A 55 5.26 -0.55 9.89
N PHE A 56 4.85 0.65 9.44
CA PHE A 56 3.75 1.38 10.06
C PHE A 56 2.44 0.59 10.04
N TRP A 57 2.09 -0.01 8.90
CA TRP A 57 0.90 -0.87 8.78
C TRP A 57 0.99 -2.12 9.65
N LEU A 58 2.17 -2.75 9.70
CA LEU A 58 2.42 -3.92 10.54
C LEU A 58 2.22 -3.59 12.02
N VAL A 59 2.79 -2.49 12.51
CA VAL A 59 2.61 -2.02 13.90
C VAL A 59 1.14 -1.69 14.17
N ALA A 60 0.47 -1.00 13.23
CA ALA A 60 -0.94 -0.64 13.37
C ALA A 60 -1.90 -1.85 13.29
N ALA A 61 -1.48 -2.97 12.72
CA ALA A 61 -2.24 -4.22 12.75
C ALA A 61 -2.36 -4.78 14.17
N PHE A 62 -1.33 -4.58 15.02
CA PHE A 62 -1.36 -5.01 16.42
C PHE A 62 -1.85 -3.93 17.39
N ASN A 63 -1.92 -2.66 16.95
CA ASN A 63 -2.35 -1.55 17.78
C ASN A 63 -3.61 -0.85 17.22
N ASN A 64 -4.76 -1.16 17.84
CA ASN A 64 -6.07 -0.63 17.47
C ASN A 64 -6.16 0.91 17.45
N LYS A 65 -5.29 1.61 18.20
CA LYS A 65 -5.25 3.09 18.21
C LYS A 65 -4.85 3.67 16.85
N TYR A 66 -4.00 2.96 16.10
CA TYR A 66 -3.44 3.43 14.85
C TYR A 66 -4.05 2.77 13.61
N THR A 67 -4.85 1.73 13.77
CA THR A 67 -5.45 0.95 12.66
C THR A 67 -6.21 1.82 11.66
N PHE A 68 -7.04 2.77 12.12
CA PHE A 68 -7.78 3.65 11.21
C PHE A 68 -6.87 4.60 10.43
N SER A 69 -5.86 5.20 11.08
CA SER A 69 -4.89 6.06 10.40
C SER A 69 -4.05 5.27 9.39
N ALA A 70 -3.67 4.03 9.74
CA ALA A 70 -2.96 3.12 8.85
C ALA A 70 -3.78 2.68 7.65
N LEU A 71 -5.09 2.44 7.81
CA LEU A 71 -5.98 2.15 6.68
C LEU A 71 -6.06 3.33 5.70
N HIS A 72 -6.22 4.56 6.21
CA HIS A 72 -6.23 5.74 5.34
C HIS A 72 -4.90 5.90 4.61
N SER A 73 -3.77 5.77 5.30
CA SER A 73 -2.47 5.89 4.66
C SER A 73 -2.22 4.78 3.64
N LEU A 74 -2.67 3.55 3.90
CA LEU A 74 -2.62 2.46 2.94
C LEU A 74 -3.44 2.76 1.68
N ILE A 75 -4.67 3.25 1.82
CA ILE A 75 -5.52 3.58 0.68
C ILE A 75 -4.88 4.70 -0.16
N VAL A 76 -4.40 5.76 0.49
CA VAL A 76 -3.74 6.89 -0.19
C VAL A 76 -2.46 6.42 -0.90
N PHE A 77 -1.65 5.59 -0.24
CA PHE A 77 -0.42 5.07 -0.81
C PHE A 77 -0.67 4.20 -2.04
N MET A 78 -1.57 3.23 -1.93
CA MET A 78 -1.88 2.29 -3.02
C MET A 78 -2.58 2.97 -4.20
N SER A 79 -3.55 3.86 -3.93
CA SER A 79 -4.22 4.62 -5.00
C SER A 79 -3.28 5.63 -5.66
N GLY A 80 -2.41 6.29 -4.89
CA GLY A 80 -1.41 7.23 -5.42
C GLY A 80 -0.43 6.55 -6.38
N LEU A 81 0.08 5.38 -6.03
CA LEU A 81 0.96 4.59 -6.90
C LEU A 81 0.25 4.14 -8.18
N ALA A 82 -0.95 3.55 -8.04
CA ALA A 82 -1.72 3.10 -9.18
C ALA A 82 -2.08 4.25 -10.12
N ALA A 83 -2.51 5.40 -9.59
CA ALA A 83 -2.84 6.58 -10.36
C ALA A 83 -1.62 7.16 -11.08
N ALA A 84 -0.49 7.33 -10.38
CA ALA A 84 0.74 7.82 -10.98
C ALA A 84 1.21 6.91 -12.12
N ARG A 85 1.17 5.57 -11.93
CA ARG A 85 1.54 4.63 -12.99
C ARG A 85 0.56 4.59 -14.13
N MET A 86 -0.75 4.72 -13.89
CA MET A 86 -1.73 4.86 -14.99
C MET A 86 -1.43 6.10 -15.83
N VAL A 87 -1.11 7.23 -15.21
CA VAL A 87 -0.69 8.44 -15.95
C VAL A 87 0.56 8.16 -16.77
N SER A 88 1.61 7.57 -16.20
CA SER A 88 2.81 7.19 -16.95
C SER A 88 2.52 6.22 -18.09
N MET A 89 1.63 5.24 -17.91
CA MET A 89 1.25 4.31 -18.98
C MET A 89 0.54 5.00 -20.15
N LEU A 90 -0.27 6.02 -19.85
CA LEU A 90 -0.99 6.79 -20.86
C LEU A 90 -0.09 7.77 -21.61
N VAL A 91 0.93 8.32 -20.94
CA VAL A 91 1.84 9.34 -21.50
C VAL A 91 3.07 8.71 -22.15
N ASP A 92 3.71 7.77 -21.46
CA ASP A 92 5.01 7.19 -21.83
C ASP A 92 4.88 5.80 -22.46
N GLY A 93 3.68 5.20 -22.42
CA GLY A 93 3.39 3.87 -22.94
C GLY A 93 3.48 2.75 -21.88
N THR A 94 3.14 1.52 -22.28
CA THR A 94 3.03 0.40 -21.35
C THR A 94 4.40 -0.10 -20.90
N PRO A 95 4.68 -0.16 -19.57
CA PRO A 95 5.93 -0.66 -19.04
C PRO A 95 5.98 -2.20 -19.06
N ASN A 96 7.02 -2.77 -18.47
CA ASN A 96 7.14 -4.20 -18.23
C ASN A 96 5.88 -4.77 -17.53
N ILE A 97 5.50 -6.00 -17.90
CA ILE A 97 4.35 -6.73 -17.35
C ILE A 97 4.34 -6.81 -15.81
N VAL A 98 5.50 -6.83 -15.15
CA VAL A 98 5.62 -6.80 -13.69
C VAL A 98 5.03 -5.51 -13.11
N LEU A 99 5.33 -4.36 -13.70
CA LEU A 99 4.81 -3.06 -13.26
C LEU A 99 3.30 -2.91 -13.56
N VAL A 100 2.83 -3.49 -14.65
CA VAL A 100 1.39 -3.59 -14.94
C VAL A 100 0.71 -4.43 -13.85
N GLY A 101 1.28 -5.58 -13.51
CA GLY A 101 0.79 -6.45 -12.43
C GLY A 101 0.74 -5.73 -11.08
N TYR A 102 1.78 -4.99 -10.71
CA TYR A 102 1.80 -4.18 -9.49
C TYR A 102 0.68 -3.14 -9.48
N THR A 103 0.47 -2.45 -10.59
CA THR A 103 -0.58 -1.43 -10.73
C THR A 103 -1.97 -2.03 -10.47
N VAL A 104 -2.24 -3.24 -11.00
CA VAL A 104 -3.50 -3.96 -10.75
C VAL A 104 -3.64 -4.35 -9.28
N ILE A 105 -2.59 -4.92 -8.68
CA ILE A 105 -2.59 -5.32 -7.26
C ILE A 105 -2.83 -4.10 -6.37
N GLU A 106 -2.15 -2.98 -6.62
CA GLU A 106 -2.32 -1.74 -5.87
C GLU A 106 -3.75 -1.20 -5.97
N ALA A 107 -4.35 -1.19 -7.16
CA ALA A 107 -5.74 -0.78 -7.34
C ALA A 107 -6.72 -1.68 -6.57
N VAL A 108 -6.52 -3.00 -6.60
CA VAL A 108 -7.33 -3.97 -5.86
C VAL A 108 -7.20 -3.77 -4.35
N ILE A 109 -5.98 -3.56 -3.84
CA ILE A 109 -5.75 -3.32 -2.42
C ILE A 109 -6.35 -1.97 -1.99
N ALA A 110 -6.22 -0.92 -2.80
CA ALA A 110 -6.83 0.38 -2.52
C ALA A 110 -8.35 0.27 -2.41
N PHE A 111 -9.00 -0.39 -3.37
CA PHE A 111 -10.45 -0.60 -3.35
C PHE A 111 -10.90 -1.44 -2.16
N SER A 112 -10.19 -2.55 -1.89
CA SER A 112 -10.46 -3.42 -0.74
C SER A 112 -10.29 -2.67 0.59
N GLY A 113 -9.25 -1.87 0.72
CA GLY A 113 -9.00 -1.04 1.90
C GLY A 113 -10.11 -0.02 2.12
N TYR A 114 -10.58 0.64 1.06
CA TYR A 114 -11.71 1.56 1.13
C TYR A 114 -13.01 0.86 1.57
N ALA A 115 -13.29 -0.33 1.03
CA ALA A 115 -14.45 -1.12 1.42
C ALA A 115 -14.41 -1.53 2.90
N VAL A 116 -13.25 -1.97 3.40
CA VAL A 116 -13.01 -2.29 4.80
C VAL A 116 -13.22 -1.06 5.70
N LEU A 117 -12.65 0.08 5.32
CA LEU A 117 -12.79 1.34 6.04
C LEU A 117 -14.26 1.76 6.16
N LYS A 118 -15.00 1.76 5.05
CA LYS A 118 -16.43 2.12 5.02
C LYS A 118 -17.27 1.19 5.89
N GLY A 119 -17.01 -0.12 5.84
CA GLY A 119 -17.68 -1.09 6.70
C GLY A 119 -17.45 -0.84 8.19
N SER A 120 -16.22 -0.48 8.56
CA SER A 120 -15.85 -0.15 9.94
C SER A 120 -16.56 1.11 10.44
N THR A 121 -16.55 2.17 9.62
CA THR A 121 -17.20 3.45 9.95
C THR A 121 -18.70 3.25 10.20
N ASN A 122 -19.40 2.53 9.33
CA ASN A 122 -20.83 2.25 9.48
C ASN A 122 -21.15 1.47 10.76
N ALA A 123 -20.32 0.49 11.13
CA ALA A 123 -20.51 -0.29 12.35
C ALA A 123 -20.37 0.57 13.62
N ASN A 124 -19.41 1.51 13.65
CA ASN A 124 -19.24 2.42 14.78
C ASN A 124 -20.43 3.39 14.94
N PHE A 125 -20.96 3.91 13.83
CA PHE A 125 -22.16 4.78 13.86
C PHE A 125 -23.41 4.06 14.39
N GLN A 126 -23.62 2.78 14.03
CA GLN A 126 -24.73 2.00 14.58
C GLN A 126 -24.57 1.71 16.06
N GLN A 127 -23.34 1.56 16.55
CA GLN A 127 -23.08 1.36 17.97
C GLN A 127 -23.37 2.64 18.78
N GLN A 128 -22.96 3.81 18.30
CA GLN A 128 -23.28 5.09 18.97
C GLN A 128 -24.78 5.38 19.03
N ASN A 129 -25.52 5.14 17.94
CA ASN A 129 -26.97 5.36 17.91
C ASN A 129 -27.76 4.44 18.86
N LYS A 130 -27.22 3.26 19.20
CA LYS A 130 -27.85 2.37 20.19
C LYS A 130 -27.62 2.80 21.65
N VAL A 131 -26.54 3.54 21.92
CA VAL A 131 -26.20 4.00 23.29
C VAL A 131 -26.91 5.32 23.63
N GLY A 132 -27.21 6.16 22.64
CA GLY A 132 -27.94 7.42 22.83
C GLY A 132 -29.47 7.31 22.88
N ALA A 133 -30.01 6.09 22.86
CA ALA A 133 -31.46 5.83 22.83
C ALA A 133 -32.08 5.51 24.21
N TYR A 134 -31.41 5.88 25.29
CA TYR A 134 -31.89 5.71 26.68
C TYR A 134 -32.00 7.06 27.38
#